data_AF-A0A970PED1-F1
#
_entry.id   AF-A0A970PED1-F1
#
_cell.length_a   1.000
_cell.length_b   1.000
_cell.length_c   1.000
_cell.angle_alpha   90.00
_cell.angle_beta   90.00
_cell.angle_gamma   90.00
#
_symmetry.space_group_name_H-M   'P 1'
#
loop_
_entity.id
_entity.type
_entity.pdbx_description
1 polymer ?
#
loop_
_entity_poly.entity_id
_entity_poly.type
_entity_poly.pdbx_seq_one_letter_code
_entity_poly.pdbx_strand_id
1 'polypeptide(L)'
;MSGIFTLKETINTLEAIFERHKDERIYVLGTTCCGKSTLISQIQNCIDMDSIAFIDITAEESAIINRTPWTKEVGDMVDKIVYRNVKIQPGFPVFGTVIVDCEVVVYLDISDDLLAKHCEKRGASFNDAKQMKEAIEDDWNNHKAQNDKMCYYVMILE
;
A
#
# COMPACT_ATOMS: atom_id res chain seq x y z
N MET A 1 18.06 -17.58 -10.13
CA MET A 1 16.88 -18.47 -10.21
C MET A 1 16.01 -18.43 -8.96
N SER A 2 16.50 -18.01 -7.79
CA SER A 2 15.72 -17.95 -6.54
C SER A 2 14.61 -16.88 -6.53
N GLY A 3 14.84 -15.71 -7.13
CA GLY A 3 13.90 -14.57 -7.02
C GLY A 3 12.57 -14.71 -7.76
N ILE A 4 12.47 -15.62 -8.73
CA ILE A 4 11.20 -15.88 -9.44
C ILE A 4 10.25 -16.71 -8.56
N PHE A 5 10.79 -17.57 -7.70
CA PHE A 5 9.97 -18.42 -6.83
C PHE A 5 9.36 -17.61 -5.68
N THR A 6 10.13 -16.68 -5.13
CA THR A 6 9.74 -15.86 -3.98
C THR A 6 8.63 -14.85 -4.29
N LEU A 7 8.73 -14.14 -5.42
CA LEU A 7 7.66 -13.22 -5.82
C LEU A 7 6.35 -13.98 -6.12
N LYS A 8 6.46 -15.18 -6.68
CA LYS A 8 5.32 -16.06 -6.94
C LYS A 8 4.64 -16.49 -5.63
N GLU A 9 5.39 -16.72 -4.56
CA GLU A 9 4.83 -17.03 -3.25
C GLU A 9 4.03 -15.84 -2.67
N THR A 10 4.55 -14.62 -2.81
CA THR A 10 3.81 -13.40 -2.45
C THR A 10 2.50 -13.30 -3.26
N ILE A 11 2.55 -13.50 -4.58
CA ILE A 11 1.38 -13.46 -5.46
C ILE A 11 0.34 -14.52 -5.07
N ASN A 12 0.75 -15.79 -4.94
CA ASN A 12 -0.15 -16.89 -4.58
C ASN A 12 -0.82 -16.63 -3.22
N THR A 13 -0.09 -16.04 -2.27
CA THR A 13 -0.62 -15.69 -0.95
C THR A 13 -1.71 -14.62 -1.06
N LEU A 14 -1.46 -13.57 -1.87
CA LEU A 14 -2.43 -12.51 -2.11
C LEU A 14 -3.67 -13.04 -2.83
N GLU A 15 -3.51 -13.84 -3.89
CA GLU A 15 -4.63 -14.45 -4.61
C GLU A 15 -5.49 -15.33 -3.70
N ALA A 16 -4.86 -16.11 -2.80
CA ALA A 16 -5.60 -16.92 -1.83
C ALA A 16 -6.39 -16.07 -0.83
N ILE A 17 -5.85 -14.93 -0.38
CA ILE A 17 -6.57 -13.96 0.46
C ILE A 17 -7.73 -13.34 -0.33
N PHE A 18 -7.49 -12.93 -1.57
CA PHE A 18 -8.50 -12.28 -2.40
C PHE A 18 -9.67 -13.20 -2.73
N GLU A 19 -9.42 -14.47 -3.08
CA GLU A 19 -10.49 -15.44 -3.31
C GLU A 19 -11.30 -15.73 -2.04
N ARG A 20 -10.63 -15.83 -0.88
CA ARG A 20 -11.29 -16.04 0.41
C ARG A 20 -12.25 -14.89 0.76
N HIS A 21 -11.92 -13.68 0.33
CA HIS A 21 -12.59 -12.43 0.69
C HIS A 21 -13.22 -11.72 -0.52
N LYS A 22 -13.60 -12.47 -1.57
CA LYS A 22 -14.04 -11.87 -2.85
C LYS A 22 -15.30 -11.01 -2.76
N ASP A 23 -16.16 -11.27 -1.78
CA ASP A 23 -17.40 -10.53 -1.53
C ASP A 23 -17.20 -9.40 -0.49
N GLU A 24 -15.96 -9.19 -0.03
CA GLU A 24 -15.58 -8.17 0.93
C GLU A 24 -14.65 -7.14 0.26
N ARG A 25 -14.59 -5.94 0.83
CA ARG A 25 -13.71 -4.88 0.35
C ARG A 25 -12.33 -5.08 0.96
N ILE A 26 -11.33 -5.24 0.08
CA ILE A 26 -9.95 -5.53 0.46
C ILE A 26 -9.07 -4.32 0.19
N TYR A 27 -8.30 -3.91 1.20
CA TYR A 27 -7.25 -2.91 1.06
C TYR A 27 -5.87 -3.53 1.27
N VAL A 28 -4.94 -3.27 0.36
CA VAL A 28 -3.56 -3.76 0.42
C VAL A 28 -2.63 -2.59 0.69
N LEU A 29 -2.05 -2.59 1.87
CA LEU A 29 -1.28 -1.51 2.45
C LEU A 29 0.22 -1.77 2.28
N GLY A 30 0.99 -0.80 1.80
CA GLY A 30 2.45 -0.92 1.76
C GLY A 30 3.13 0.39 1.43
N THR A 31 4.38 0.54 1.89
CA THR A 31 5.17 1.77 1.65
C THR A 31 5.49 2.00 0.16
N THR A 32 5.93 3.20 -0.20
CA THR A 32 6.52 3.45 -1.53
C THR A 32 7.69 2.52 -1.79
N CYS A 33 7.94 2.19 -3.05
CA CYS A 33 8.98 1.24 -3.47
C CYS A 33 8.83 -0.21 -2.94
N CYS A 34 7.75 -0.60 -2.24
CA CYS A 34 7.57 -1.98 -1.79
C CYS A 34 7.13 -2.99 -2.87
N GLY A 35 6.93 -2.54 -4.12
CA GLY A 35 6.55 -3.41 -5.24
C GLY A 35 5.07 -3.45 -5.59
N LYS A 36 4.21 -2.59 -4.99
CA LYS A 36 2.76 -2.52 -5.28
C LYS A 36 2.43 -2.53 -6.77
N SER A 37 3.00 -1.63 -7.57
CA SER A 37 2.74 -1.56 -9.01
C SER A 37 3.13 -2.84 -9.77
N THR A 38 4.18 -3.53 -9.31
CA THR A 38 4.58 -4.84 -9.87
C THR A 38 3.53 -5.90 -9.57
N LEU A 39 3.01 -5.94 -8.35
CA LEU A 39 1.95 -6.87 -7.95
C LEU A 39 0.64 -6.59 -8.70
N ILE A 40 0.24 -5.32 -8.80
CA ILE A 40 -0.96 -4.89 -9.55
C ILE A 40 -0.87 -5.35 -11.01
N SER A 41 0.31 -5.31 -11.64
CA SER A 41 0.49 -5.75 -13.02
C SER A 41 0.37 -7.26 -13.23
N GLN A 42 0.48 -8.06 -12.17
CA GLN A 42 0.51 -9.52 -12.22
C GLN A 42 -0.76 -10.17 -11.65
N ILE A 43 -1.51 -9.45 -10.80
CA ILE A 43 -2.75 -9.94 -10.19
C ILE A 43 -3.94 -9.24 -10.83
N GLN A 44 -4.94 -10.02 -11.24
CA GLN A 44 -6.14 -9.48 -11.89
C GLN A 44 -6.98 -8.62 -10.94
N ASN A 45 -7.73 -7.67 -11.52
CA ASN A 45 -8.72 -6.83 -10.82
C ASN A 45 -8.18 -6.00 -9.65
N CYS A 46 -6.86 -5.77 -9.59
CA CYS A 46 -6.26 -4.89 -8.60
C CYS A 46 -6.29 -3.43 -9.07
N ILE A 47 -6.50 -2.50 -8.15
CA ILE A 47 -6.53 -1.06 -8.44
C ILE A 47 -5.40 -0.36 -7.69
N ASP A 48 -4.70 0.55 -8.38
CA ASP A 48 -3.77 1.48 -7.75
C ASP A 48 -4.53 2.63 -7.09
N MET A 49 -4.37 2.82 -5.79
CA MET A 49 -5.01 3.91 -5.05
C MET A 49 -4.70 5.27 -5.68
N ASP A 50 -3.48 5.47 -6.17
CA ASP A 50 -3.05 6.75 -6.76
C ASP A 50 -3.90 7.10 -8.00
N SER A 51 -4.34 6.09 -8.75
CA SER A 51 -5.19 6.24 -9.93
C SER A 51 -6.62 6.68 -9.61
N ILE A 52 -7.04 6.61 -8.35
CA ILE A 52 -8.34 7.08 -7.86
C ILE A 52 -8.16 8.39 -7.07
N ALA A 53 -7.22 8.40 -6.13
CA ALA A 53 -7.10 9.44 -5.13
C ALA A 53 -6.68 10.79 -5.74
N PHE A 54 -5.80 10.79 -6.73
CA PHE A 54 -5.12 12.01 -7.20
C PHE A 54 -5.65 12.58 -8.52
N ILE A 55 -6.81 12.12 -9.01
CA ILE A 55 -7.43 12.66 -10.23
C ILE A 55 -7.84 14.12 -10.03
N ASP A 56 -8.57 14.40 -8.94
CA ASP A 56 -9.19 15.69 -8.67
C ASP A 56 -8.58 16.32 -7.41
N ILE A 57 -7.29 16.68 -7.49
CA ILE A 57 -6.59 17.42 -6.44
C ILE A 57 -6.28 18.85 -6.87
N THR A 58 -6.26 19.77 -5.91
CA THR A 58 -5.89 21.16 -6.20
C THR A 58 -4.39 21.32 -6.41
N ALA A 59 -3.97 22.45 -6.97
CA ALA A 59 -2.55 22.77 -7.13
C ALA A 59 -1.84 22.86 -5.77
N GLU A 60 -2.52 23.36 -4.73
CA GLU A 60 -2.00 23.43 -3.37
C GLU A 60 -1.82 22.04 -2.75
N GLU A 61 -2.82 21.16 -2.90
CA GLU A 61 -2.75 19.77 -2.46
C GLU A 61 -1.59 19.04 -3.13
N SER A 62 -1.47 19.18 -4.46
CA SER A 62 -0.37 18.64 -5.25
C SER A 62 0.99 19.17 -4.79
N ALA A 63 1.10 20.47 -4.51
CA ALA A 63 2.34 21.08 -4.02
C ALA A 63 2.74 20.59 -2.62
N ILE A 64 1.80 20.12 -1.80
CA ILE A 64 2.07 19.55 -0.48
C ILE A 64 2.50 18.09 -0.61
N ILE A 65 1.74 17.25 -1.33
CA ILE A 65 2.02 15.80 -1.39
C ILE A 65 3.33 15.46 -2.12
N ASN A 66 3.83 16.37 -2.97
CA ASN A 66 5.09 16.21 -3.69
C ASN A 66 6.32 16.77 -2.93
N ARG A 67 6.17 17.21 -1.68
CA ARG A 67 7.31 17.73 -0.89
C ARG A 67 8.26 16.60 -0.50
N THR A 68 9.55 16.92 -0.52
CA THR A 68 10.64 16.08 0.01
C THR A 68 11.44 16.87 1.04
N PRO A 69 11.82 16.29 2.19
CA PRO A 69 11.57 14.90 2.60
C PRO A 69 10.09 14.62 2.91
N TRP A 70 9.74 13.34 3.02
CA TRP A 70 8.42 12.95 3.52
C TRP A 70 8.26 13.46 4.96
N THR A 71 7.07 13.92 5.32
CA THR A 71 6.78 14.41 6.67
C THR A 71 5.36 14.02 7.08
N LYS A 72 5.04 14.13 8.37
CA LYS A 72 3.66 13.94 8.85
C LYS A 72 2.66 14.88 8.17
N GLU A 73 3.04 16.12 7.82
CA GLU A 73 2.16 17.03 7.07
C GLU A 73 1.81 16.48 5.68
N VAL A 74 2.80 15.88 5.01
CA VAL A 74 2.59 15.19 3.72
C VAL A 74 1.64 14.02 3.90
N GLY A 75 1.88 13.17 4.91
CA GLY A 75 1.00 12.05 5.26
C GLY A 75 -0.44 12.49 5.54
N ASP A 76 -0.63 13.46 6.43
CA ASP A 76 -1.95 13.99 6.81
C ASP A 76 -2.70 14.59 5.61
N MET A 77 -1.99 15.12 4.61
CA MET A 77 -2.61 15.60 3.36
C MET A 77 -3.03 14.43 2.46
N VAL A 78 -2.16 13.43 2.29
CA VAL A 78 -2.49 12.21 1.54
C VAL A 78 -3.72 11.53 2.15
N ASP A 79 -3.77 11.40 3.47
CA ASP A 79 -4.92 10.84 4.20
C ASP A 79 -6.22 11.58 3.86
N LYS A 80 -6.21 12.92 3.93
CA LYS A 80 -7.39 13.74 3.60
C LYS A 80 -7.89 13.50 2.18
N ILE A 81 -6.97 13.44 1.21
CA ILE A 81 -7.31 13.19 -0.19
C ILE A 81 -7.88 11.78 -0.35
N VAL A 82 -7.24 10.79 0.26
CA VAL A 82 -7.65 9.38 0.19
C VAL A 82 -9.03 9.18 0.81
N TYR A 83 -9.27 9.68 2.03
CA TYR A 83 -10.58 9.57 2.68
C TYR A 83 -11.70 10.28 1.91
N ARG A 84 -11.36 11.34 1.16
CA ARG A 84 -12.32 12.06 0.31
C ARG A 84 -12.67 11.28 -0.95
N ASN A 85 -11.67 10.70 -1.61
CA ASN A 85 -11.78 10.26 -3.00
C ASN A 85 -11.88 8.74 -3.16
N VAL A 86 -11.32 7.96 -2.24
CA VAL A 86 -11.18 6.51 -2.41
C VAL A 86 -12.39 5.79 -1.81
N LYS A 87 -13.12 5.08 -2.69
CA LYS A 87 -14.19 4.16 -2.31
C LYS A 87 -13.88 2.80 -2.92
N ILE A 88 -13.66 1.82 -2.06
CA ILE A 88 -13.28 0.47 -2.51
C ILE A 88 -14.51 -0.43 -2.64
N GLN A 89 -14.43 -1.43 -3.53
CA GLN A 89 -15.54 -2.32 -3.86
C GLN A 89 -15.12 -3.79 -3.72
N PRO A 90 -16.04 -4.70 -3.36
CA PRO A 90 -15.77 -6.13 -3.41
C PRO A 90 -15.29 -6.59 -4.78
N GLY A 91 -14.38 -7.57 -4.79
CA GLY A 91 -13.78 -8.11 -6.01
C GLY A 91 -12.71 -7.23 -6.66
N PHE A 92 -12.45 -6.03 -6.13
CA PHE A 92 -11.44 -5.10 -6.64
C PHE A 92 -10.48 -4.63 -5.52
N PRO A 93 -9.49 -5.45 -5.12
CA PRO A 93 -8.52 -5.06 -4.09
C PRO A 93 -7.77 -3.79 -4.47
N VAL A 94 -7.69 -2.84 -3.53
CA VAL A 94 -7.01 -1.55 -3.76
C VAL A 94 -5.68 -1.53 -3.05
N PHE A 95 -4.61 -1.19 -3.78
CA PHE A 95 -3.25 -1.09 -3.27
C PHE A 95 -2.90 0.37 -2.97
N GLY A 96 -2.47 0.67 -1.75
CA GLY A 96 -2.11 2.04 -1.38
C GLY A 96 -1.37 2.15 -0.06
N THR A 97 -1.45 3.33 0.55
CA THR A 97 -0.66 3.72 1.74
C THR A 97 -1.53 4.16 2.93
N VAL A 98 -2.86 4.20 2.78
CA VAL A 98 -3.78 4.72 3.81
C VAL A 98 -4.93 3.75 3.99
N ILE A 99 -5.16 3.25 5.21
CA ILE A 99 -6.28 2.33 5.48
C ILE A 99 -7.60 3.10 5.35
N VAL A 100 -8.46 2.66 4.42
CA VAL A 100 -9.82 3.22 4.26
C VAL A 100 -10.89 2.28 4.83
N ASP A 101 -12.16 2.69 4.76
CA ASP A 101 -13.27 1.84 5.16
C ASP A 101 -13.33 0.54 4.34
N CYS A 102 -13.09 -0.58 5.02
CA CYS A 102 -12.94 -1.91 4.45
C CYS A 102 -13.12 -3.00 5.52
N GLU A 103 -13.42 -4.22 5.08
CA GLU A 103 -13.52 -5.40 5.95
C GLU A 103 -12.16 -6.09 6.13
N VAL A 104 -11.30 -6.04 5.11
CA VAL A 104 -10.04 -6.78 5.06
C VAL A 104 -8.88 -5.86 4.72
N VAL A 105 -7.81 -5.92 5.52
CA VAL A 105 -6.57 -5.19 5.26
C VAL A 105 -5.41 -6.17 5.18
N VAL A 106 -4.59 -6.03 4.15
CA VAL A 106 -3.36 -6.81 3.94
C VAL A 106 -2.16 -5.87 4.03
N TYR A 107 -1.32 -6.03 5.05
CA TYR A 107 -0.05 -5.30 5.15
C TYR A 107 1.06 -6.03 4.39
N LEU A 108 1.66 -5.34 3.41
CA LEU A 108 2.84 -5.77 2.66
C LEU A 108 4.11 -5.27 3.36
N ASP A 109 4.80 -6.17 4.06
CA ASP A 109 6.08 -5.87 4.68
C ASP A 109 7.24 -6.14 3.71
N ILE A 110 8.21 -5.24 3.69
CA ILE A 110 9.43 -5.33 2.90
C ILE A 110 10.62 -5.06 3.81
N SER A 111 11.65 -5.91 3.75
CA SER A 111 12.87 -5.71 4.53
C SER A 111 13.59 -4.42 4.14
N ASP A 112 14.29 -3.77 5.09
CA ASP A 112 15.05 -2.55 4.83
C ASP A 112 16.08 -2.72 3.70
N ASP A 113 16.74 -3.88 3.63
CA ASP A 113 17.71 -4.20 2.58
C ASP A 113 17.07 -4.26 1.18
N LEU A 114 15.88 -4.87 1.07
CA LEU A 114 15.17 -4.96 -0.21
C LEU A 114 14.57 -3.61 -0.58
N LEU A 115 14.02 -2.89 0.40
CA LEU A 115 13.47 -1.54 0.21
C LEU A 115 14.56 -0.57 -0.27
N ALA A 116 15.75 -0.59 0.34
CA ALA A 116 16.88 0.22 -0.09
C ALA A 116 17.27 -0.06 -1.56
N LYS A 117 17.33 -1.34 -1.96
CA LYS A 117 17.59 -1.73 -3.36
C LYS A 117 16.51 -1.22 -4.30
N HIS A 118 15.24 -1.23 -3.89
CA HIS A 118 14.13 -0.73 -4.71
C HIS A 118 14.16 0.78 -4.86
N CYS A 119 14.42 1.49 -3.77
CA CYS A 119 14.60 2.94 -3.77
C CYS A 119 15.75 3.36 -4.67
N GLU A 120 16.90 2.69 -4.58
CA GLU A 120 18.06 2.92 -5.45
C GLU A 120 17.69 2.74 -6.94
N LYS A 121 17.06 1.62 -7.30
CA LYS A 121 16.62 1.34 -8.69
C LYS A 121 15.64 2.40 -9.23
N ARG A 122 14.84 3.02 -8.36
CA ARG A 122 13.83 4.03 -8.72
C ARG A 122 14.32 5.47 -8.60
N GLY A 123 15.55 5.69 -8.12
CA GLY A 123 16.04 7.04 -7.79
C GLY A 123 15.23 7.72 -6.68
N ALA A 124 14.62 6.93 -5.79
CA ALA A 124 13.78 7.41 -4.70
C ALA A 124 14.55 7.43 -3.37
N SER A 125 14.08 8.24 -2.41
CA SER A 125 14.67 8.34 -1.08
C SER A 125 14.30 7.12 -0.23
N PHE A 126 15.31 6.34 0.19
CA PHE A 126 15.12 5.26 1.16
C PHE A 126 14.59 5.78 2.50
N ASN A 127 15.09 6.95 2.95
CA ASN A 127 14.65 7.55 4.20
C ASN A 127 13.16 7.94 4.16
N ASP A 128 12.69 8.51 3.04
CA ASP A 128 11.27 8.86 2.90
C ASP A 128 10.40 7.60 2.87
N ALA A 129 10.85 6.55 2.18
CA ALA A 129 10.16 5.26 2.15
C ALA A 129 10.09 4.60 3.53
N LYS A 130 11.15 4.73 4.32
CA LYS A 130 11.19 4.22 5.69
C LYS A 130 10.26 4.98 6.63
N GLN A 131 10.24 6.31 6.57
CA GLN A 131 9.33 7.12 7.38
C GLN A 131 7.86 6.85 7.03
N MET A 132 7.54 6.69 5.74
CA MET A 132 6.21 6.26 5.32
C MET A 132 5.88 4.85 5.82
N LYS A 133 6.84 3.92 5.81
CA LYS A 133 6.65 2.57 6.34
C LYS A 133 6.31 2.61 7.83
N GLU A 134 7.05 3.37 8.63
CA GLU A 134 6.81 3.54 10.06
C GLU A 134 5.41 4.11 10.33
N ALA A 135 5.00 5.15 9.59
CA ALA A 135 3.65 5.73 9.72
C ALA A 135 2.53 4.74 9.36
N ILE A 136 2.74 3.93 8.32
CA ILE A 136 1.84 2.85 7.91
C ILE A 136 1.71 1.80 9.01
N GLU A 137 2.84 1.40 9.62
CA GLU A 137 2.87 0.40 10.69
C GLU A 137 2.15 0.87 11.94
N ASP A 138 2.31 2.14 12.31
CA ASP A 138 1.59 2.75 13.42
C ASP A 138 0.07 2.72 13.18
N ASP A 139 -0.39 3.11 12.00
CA ASP A 139 -1.81 3.09 11.63
C ASP A 139 -2.38 1.66 11.60
N TRP A 140 -1.65 0.74 10.98
CA TRP A 140 -1.97 -0.69 10.95
C TRP A 140 -2.12 -1.29 12.36
N ASN A 141 -1.19 -0.98 13.27
CA ASN A 141 -1.23 -1.49 14.64
C ASN A 141 -2.43 -0.93 15.42
N ASN A 142 -2.81 0.33 15.17
CA ASN A 142 -4.00 0.93 15.76
C ASN A 142 -5.28 0.21 15.29
N HIS A 143 -5.43 -0.05 14.00
CA HIS A 143 -6.57 -0.81 13.47
C HIS A 143 -6.61 -2.24 13.98
N LYS A 144 -5.46 -2.93 14.02
CA LYS A 144 -5.36 -4.29 14.57
C LYS A 144 -5.78 -4.34 16.04
N ALA A 145 -5.45 -3.33 16.84
CA ALA A 145 -5.84 -3.25 18.24
C ALA A 145 -7.36 -3.03 18.44
N GLN A 146 -8.03 -2.37 17.49
CA GLN A 146 -9.48 -2.17 17.51
C GLN A 146 -10.25 -3.44 17.12
N ASN A 147 -9.60 -4.36 16.39
CA ASN A 147 -10.19 -5.63 15.94
C ASN A 147 -11.51 -5.44 15.16
N ASP A 148 -11.58 -4.35 14.39
CA ASP A 148 -12.72 -3.98 13.54
C ASP A 148 -12.58 -4.51 12.11
N LYS A 149 -11.41 -5.06 11.75
CA LYS A 149 -11.07 -5.57 10.42
C LYS A 149 -10.34 -6.91 10.50
N MET A 150 -10.43 -7.69 9.43
CA MET A 150 -9.57 -8.87 9.25
C MET A 150 -8.20 -8.42 8.74
N CYS A 151 -7.16 -8.71 9.51
CA CYS A 151 -5.81 -8.23 9.26
C CYS A 151 -4.87 -9.37 8.82
N TYR A 152 -4.33 -9.27 7.60
CA TYR A 152 -3.27 -10.15 7.08
C TYR A 152 -1.91 -9.46 7.04
N TYR A 153 -0.85 -10.21 7.36
CA TYR A 153 0.54 -9.79 7.19
C TYR A 153 1.16 -10.64 6.08
N VAL A 154 1.75 -9.99 5.07
CA VAL A 154 2.39 -10.65 3.93
C VAL A 154 3.77 -10.04 3.73
N MET A 155 4.81 -10.89 3.74
CA MET A 155 6.17 -10.47 3.45
C MET A 155 6.41 -10.47 1.93
N ILE A 156 7.02 -9.40 1.43
CA ILE A 156 7.53 -9.31 0.06
C ILE A 156 8.84 -10.07 -0.03
N LEU A 157 8.89 -11.06 -0.92
CA LEU A 157 10.06 -11.91 -1.14
C LEU A 157 10.50 -11.79 -2.60
N GLU A 158 11.80 -11.55 -2.85
CA GLU A 158 12.44 -11.36 -4.17
C GLU A 158 13.85 -11.99 -4.24
#